data_AF-A0A3A8Z969-F1
#
_entry.id   AF-A0A3A8Z969-F1
#
_cell.length_a   1.000
_cell.length_b   1.000
_cell.length_c   1.000
_cell.angle_alpha   90.00
_cell.angle_beta   90.00
_cell.angle_gamma   90.00
#
_symmetry.space_group_name_H-M   'P 1'
#
loop_
_entity.id
_entity.type
_entity.pdbx_description
1 polymer ?
#
loop_
_entity_poly.entity_id
_entity_poly.type
_entity_poly.pdbx_seq_one_letter_code
_entity_poly.pdbx_strand_id
1 'polypeptide(L)'
;MNYLAKTKGFGLLTGSPGRGKTTAVRYWAQTLNPSQYKVVYTCFSTFSPNDFYRNLATELGAQAHYRKPDNFRVIQEELTRLSVEKRKTPVIIIDEANYISSAILNDFKLLFNFEMDSRDRAVVLLSGLPLLNATLRLSIHEPFRQRIIMNYEIPAFTKEEGRSYILEKLQGAGAARTIFEDAALEAILNASDGTPRVINNLCNSCLLIGDSKKSDMITAETVMQAINNNEI
;
A
#
# COMPACT_ATOMS: atom_id res chain seq x y z
N MET A 1 -7.00 0.47 8.74
CA MET A 1 -5.60 0.51 9.25
C MET A 1 -5.47 0.99 10.71
N ASN A 2 -6.27 1.96 11.20
CA ASN A 2 -6.21 2.37 12.62
C ASN A 2 -6.55 1.24 13.62
N TYR A 3 -7.44 0.32 13.25
CA TYR A 3 -7.71 -0.90 14.02
C TYR A 3 -6.43 -1.73 14.20
N LEU A 4 -5.74 -2.03 13.10
CA LEU A 4 -4.45 -2.74 13.11
C LEU A 4 -3.41 -2.03 14.00
N ALA A 5 -3.32 -0.70 13.92
CA ALA A 5 -2.40 0.10 14.75
C ALA A 5 -2.63 -0.06 16.26
N LYS A 6 -3.89 -0.25 16.67
CA LYS A 6 -4.30 -0.38 18.08
C LYS A 6 -4.14 -1.82 18.57
N THR A 7 -4.61 -2.78 17.78
CA THR A 7 -4.63 -4.20 18.16
C THR A 7 -3.26 -4.85 18.04
N LYS A 8 -2.40 -4.35 17.15
CA LYS A 8 -1.10 -4.96 16.78
C LYS A 8 -1.31 -6.32 16.10
N GLY A 9 -0.25 -6.87 15.50
CA GLY A 9 -0.32 -8.11 14.71
C GLY A 9 -0.28 -7.87 13.20
N PHE A 10 -0.78 -8.84 12.44
CA PHE A 10 -0.66 -8.85 10.97
C PHE A 10 -1.91 -8.30 10.29
N GLY A 11 -1.69 -7.40 9.33
CA GLY A 11 -2.69 -6.88 8.42
C GLY A 11 -2.32 -7.15 6.97
N LEU A 12 -3.33 -7.39 6.15
CA LEU A 12 -3.22 -7.59 4.72
C LEU A 12 -4.07 -6.55 4.00
N LEU A 13 -3.45 -5.84 3.06
CA LEU A 13 -4.06 -4.85 2.20
C LEU A 13 -3.82 -5.24 0.74
N THR A 14 -4.83 -5.79 0.08
CA THR A 14 -4.76 -6.17 -1.33
C THR A 14 -5.50 -5.20 -2.23
N GLY A 15 -5.26 -5.29 -3.53
CA GLY A 15 -5.99 -4.50 -4.54
C GLY A 15 -5.26 -4.53 -5.87
N SER A 16 -6.01 -4.44 -6.97
CA SER A 16 -5.44 -4.46 -8.32
C SER A 16 -4.41 -3.33 -8.55
N PRO A 17 -3.55 -3.44 -9.58
CA PRO A 17 -2.61 -2.38 -9.93
C PRO A 17 -3.34 -1.04 -10.12
N GLY A 18 -2.72 0.06 -9.67
CA GLY A 18 -3.28 1.40 -9.87
C GLY A 18 -4.41 1.83 -8.93
N ARG A 19 -4.88 0.96 -8.02
CA ARG A 19 -5.94 1.25 -7.02
C ARG A 19 -5.50 2.06 -5.79
N GLY A 20 -4.32 2.68 -5.82
CA GLY A 20 -3.89 3.58 -4.75
C GLY A 20 -3.43 2.92 -3.43
N LYS A 21 -3.13 1.61 -3.42
CA LYS A 21 -2.59 0.89 -2.24
C LYS A 21 -1.44 1.65 -1.56
N THR A 22 -0.34 1.88 -2.29
CA THR A 22 0.84 2.59 -1.77
C THR A 22 0.50 4.01 -1.31
N THR A 23 -0.45 4.69 -1.98
CA THR A 23 -0.92 6.01 -1.57
C THR A 23 -1.64 5.95 -0.23
N ALA A 24 -2.57 5.00 -0.05
CA ALA A 24 -3.31 4.80 1.19
C ALA A 24 -2.37 4.44 2.35
N VAL A 25 -1.41 3.55 2.10
CA VAL A 25 -0.40 3.12 3.07
C VAL A 25 0.51 4.28 3.47
N ARG A 26 1.00 5.06 2.50
CA ARG A 26 1.83 6.25 2.73
C ARG A 26 1.09 7.30 3.55
N TYR A 27 -0.15 7.59 3.19
CA TYR A 27 -0.99 8.52 3.94
C TYR A 27 -1.19 8.04 5.38
N TRP A 28 -1.55 6.77 5.57
CA TRP A 28 -1.69 6.21 6.92
C TRP A 28 -0.39 6.28 7.72
N ALA A 29 0.76 5.96 7.13
CA ALA A 29 2.05 6.08 7.80
C ALA A 29 2.35 7.52 8.27
N GLN A 30 1.95 8.52 7.50
CA GLN A 30 2.13 9.94 7.84
C GLN A 30 1.20 10.41 8.96
N THR A 31 0.04 9.76 9.17
CA THR A 31 -0.88 10.12 10.27
C THR A 31 -0.48 9.51 11.61
N LEU A 32 0.47 8.57 11.65
CA LEU A 32 0.95 7.96 12.88
C LEU A 32 1.88 8.90 13.65
N ASN A 33 1.57 9.14 14.93
CA ASN A 33 2.38 10.00 15.79
C ASN A 33 3.80 9.42 15.99
N PRO A 34 4.88 10.11 15.59
CA PRO A 34 6.27 9.63 15.73
C PRO A 34 6.72 9.41 17.19
N SER A 35 6.02 10.00 18.16
CA SER A 35 6.26 9.78 19.58
C SER A 35 5.71 8.44 20.07
N GLN A 36 4.69 7.89 19.40
CA GLN A 36 4.03 6.64 19.75
C GLN A 36 4.39 5.49 18.81
N TYR A 37 4.79 5.77 17.58
CA TYR A 37 5.04 4.78 16.54
C TYR A 37 6.43 4.94 15.93
N LYS A 38 7.08 3.83 15.63
CA LYS A 38 8.28 3.77 14.78
C LYS A 38 7.91 3.04 13.49
N VAL A 39 7.73 3.81 12.42
CA VAL A 39 7.39 3.25 11.10
C VAL A 39 8.66 2.83 10.38
N VAL A 40 8.62 1.62 9.83
CA VAL A 40 9.61 1.04 8.90
C VAL A 40 8.85 0.68 7.63
N TYR A 41 9.32 1.17 6.50
CA TYR A 41 8.76 0.86 5.19
C TYR A 41 9.79 0.10 4.38
N THR A 42 9.40 -1.05 3.84
CA THR A 42 10.19 -1.79 2.86
C THR A 42 9.29 -2.14 1.68
N CYS A 43 9.81 -1.91 0.48
CA CYS A 43 9.21 -2.45 -0.74
C CYS A 43 9.92 -3.77 -1.05
N PHE A 44 9.18 -4.85 -1.25
CA PHE A 44 9.78 -6.13 -1.57
C PHE A 44 10.24 -6.12 -3.05
N SER A 45 11.53 -5.84 -3.28
CA SER A 45 12.22 -6.20 -4.52
C SER A 45 12.76 -7.63 -4.42
N THR A 46 13.38 -8.15 -5.48
CA THR A 46 14.00 -9.48 -5.62
C THR A 46 15.07 -9.80 -4.56
N PHE A 47 14.69 -9.84 -3.29
CA PHE A 47 15.57 -10.14 -2.15
C PHE A 47 15.65 -11.64 -1.91
N SER A 48 16.84 -12.12 -1.55
CA SER A 48 16.92 -13.40 -0.84
C SER A 48 16.27 -13.26 0.54
N PRO A 49 15.78 -14.35 1.16
CA PRO A 49 15.27 -14.30 2.52
C PRO A 49 16.23 -13.67 3.52
N ASN A 50 17.54 -13.91 3.38
CA ASN A 50 18.53 -13.33 4.29
C ASN A 50 18.67 -11.82 4.13
N ASP A 51 18.63 -11.31 2.90
CA ASP A 51 18.72 -9.87 2.64
C ASP A 51 17.51 -9.12 3.21
N PHE A 52 16.32 -9.73 3.16
CA PHE A 52 15.14 -9.18 3.82
C PHE A 52 15.37 -8.97 5.33
N TYR A 53 15.89 -9.97 6.06
CA TYR A 53 16.12 -9.83 7.50
C TYR A 53 17.23 -8.84 7.83
N ARG A 54 18.29 -8.77 7.02
CA ARG A 54 19.35 -7.77 7.17
C ARG A 54 18.82 -6.36 6.98
N ASN A 55 17.99 -6.16 5.96
CA ASN A 55 17.36 -4.87 5.70
C ASN A 55 16.44 -4.47 6.85
N LEU A 56 15.58 -5.40 7.30
CA LEU A 56 14.65 -5.14 8.40
C LEU A 56 15.38 -4.80 9.72
N ALA A 57 16.46 -5.52 10.05
CA ALA A 57 17.28 -5.19 11.21
C ALA A 57 17.84 -3.76 11.12
N THR A 58 18.39 -3.40 9.95
CA THR A 58 18.96 -2.06 9.71
C THR A 58 17.90 -0.96 9.84
N GLU A 59 16.73 -1.12 9.23
CA GLU A 59 15.64 -0.15 9.26
C GLU A 59 15.03 0.06 10.66
N LEU A 60 15.02 -1.00 11.47
CA LEU A 60 14.65 -0.93 12.89
C LEU A 60 15.72 -0.22 13.75
N GLY A 61 16.93 -0.03 13.22
CA GLY A 61 18.05 0.62 13.89
C GLY A 61 18.99 -0.35 14.62
N ALA A 62 18.93 -1.64 14.28
CA ALA A 62 19.84 -2.67 14.78
C ALA A 62 20.98 -2.95 13.77
N GLN A 63 22.07 -3.53 14.27
CA GLN A 63 23.18 -3.94 13.42
C GLN A 63 22.84 -5.23 12.68
N ALA A 64 22.88 -5.21 11.35
CA ALA A 64 22.65 -6.40 10.55
C ALA A 64 23.85 -7.37 10.59
N HIS A 65 23.54 -8.66 10.55
CA HIS A 65 24.50 -9.76 10.56
C HIS A 65 24.43 -10.60 9.28
N TYR A 66 25.43 -11.45 9.05
CA TYR A 66 25.43 -12.34 7.87
C TYR A 66 24.47 -13.52 8.02
N ARG A 67 24.30 -14.05 9.24
CA ARG A 67 23.49 -15.24 9.47
C ARG A 67 22.05 -14.85 9.83
N LYS A 68 21.09 -15.54 9.22
CA LYS A 68 19.65 -15.38 9.50
C LYS A 68 19.31 -15.47 11.01
N PRO A 69 19.80 -16.44 11.81
CA PRO A 69 19.47 -16.52 13.22
C PRO A 69 19.91 -15.30 14.04
N ASP A 70 21.07 -14.73 13.70
CA ASP A 70 21.58 -13.53 14.37
C ASP A 70 20.68 -12.32 14.04
N ASN A 71 20.26 -12.19 12.77
CA ASN A 71 19.29 -11.16 12.37
C ASN A 71 17.93 -11.33 13.07
N PHE A 72 17.44 -12.56 13.24
CA PHE A 72 16.20 -12.83 13.98
C PHE A 72 16.29 -12.32 15.40
N ARG A 73 17.39 -12.66 16.09
CA ARG A 73 17.61 -12.26 17.47
C ARG A 73 17.63 -10.74 17.62
N VAL A 74 18.41 -10.03 16.80
CA VAL A 74 18.50 -8.56 16.90
C VAL A 74 17.20 -7.87 16.53
N ILE A 75 16.42 -8.41 15.59
CA ILE A 75 15.07 -7.89 15.27
C ILE A 75 14.15 -8.06 16.49
N GLN A 76 14.10 -9.23 17.10
CA GLN A 76 13.26 -9.48 18.27
C GLN A 76 13.65 -8.63 19.49
N GLU A 77 14.96 -8.45 19.71
CA GLU A 77 15.51 -7.55 20.73
C GLU A 77 15.07 -6.11 20.47
N GLU A 78 15.22 -5.61 19.24
CA GLU A 78 14.86 -4.24 18.89
C GLU A 78 13.35 -3.98 18.95
N LEU A 79 12.52 -4.94 18.52
CA LEU A 79 11.06 -4.86 18.66
C LEU A 79 10.64 -4.83 20.14
N THR A 80 11.31 -5.59 20.99
CA THR A 80 11.09 -5.58 22.44
C THR A 80 11.52 -4.24 23.05
N ARG A 81 12.70 -3.74 22.68
CA ARG A 81 13.22 -2.44 23.12
C ARG A 81 12.28 -1.29 22.75
N LEU A 82 11.81 -1.25 21.51
CA LEU A 82 10.86 -0.23 21.05
C LEU A 82 9.55 -0.30 21.83
N SER A 83 8.96 -1.49 21.94
CA SER A 83 7.61 -1.66 22.52
C SER A 83 7.58 -1.56 24.04
N VAL A 84 8.56 -2.12 24.75
CA VAL A 84 8.58 -2.21 26.23
C VAL A 84 9.32 -1.02 26.83
N GLU A 85 10.57 -0.80 26.44
CA GLU A 85 11.41 0.23 27.06
C GLU A 85 11.03 1.62 26.58
N LYS A 86 10.88 1.80 25.26
CA LYS A 86 10.56 3.10 24.65
C LYS A 86 9.07 3.40 24.57
N ARG A 87 8.21 2.40 24.87
CA ARG A 87 6.74 2.49 24.73
C ARG A 87 6.30 3.00 23.33
N LYS A 88 7.09 2.68 22.30
CA LYS A 88 6.79 2.97 20.90
C LYS A 88 6.39 1.69 20.18
N THR A 89 5.27 1.71 19.47
CA THR A 89 4.81 0.57 18.67
C THR A 89 5.57 0.55 17.33
N PRO A 90 6.36 -0.50 17.04
CA PRO A 90 6.93 -0.70 15.71
C PRO A 90 5.83 -0.97 14.69
N VAL A 91 5.90 -0.32 13.54
CA VAL A 91 4.98 -0.50 12.41
C VAL A 91 5.81 -0.83 11.18
N ILE A 92 5.75 -2.08 10.74
CA ILE A 92 6.50 -2.61 9.61
C ILE A 92 5.55 -2.73 8.44
N ILE A 93 5.81 -1.95 7.40
CA ILE A 93 5.02 -1.93 6.18
C ILE A 93 5.84 -2.62 5.10
N ILE A 94 5.27 -3.67 4.51
CA ILE A 94 5.87 -4.43 3.42
C ILE A 94 5.00 -4.25 2.19
N ASP A 95 5.41 -3.36 1.28
CA ASP A 95 4.74 -3.15 0.00
C ASP A 95 5.26 -4.15 -1.05
N GLU A 96 4.46 -4.39 -2.09
CA GLU A 96 4.70 -5.43 -3.10
C GLU A 96 4.94 -6.83 -2.49
N ALA A 97 4.20 -7.15 -1.44
CA ALA A 97 4.30 -8.42 -0.69
C ALA A 97 4.00 -9.68 -1.53
N ASN A 98 3.61 -9.53 -2.80
CA ASN A 98 3.44 -10.62 -3.76
C ASN A 98 4.74 -11.39 -4.03
N TYR A 99 5.88 -10.74 -3.85
CA TYR A 99 7.20 -11.33 -4.07
C TYR A 99 7.77 -12.01 -2.82
N ILE A 100 7.04 -12.00 -1.70
CA ILE A 100 7.47 -12.68 -0.49
C ILE A 100 7.44 -14.19 -0.73
N SER A 101 8.57 -14.84 -0.50
CA SER A 101 8.66 -16.30 -0.58
C SER A 101 7.92 -16.97 0.57
N SER A 102 7.44 -18.20 0.34
CA SER A 102 6.80 -19.02 1.38
C SER A 102 7.68 -19.22 2.62
N ALA A 103 9.01 -19.27 2.45
CA ALA A 103 9.95 -19.37 3.56
C ALA A 103 9.84 -18.15 4.52
N ILE A 104 9.74 -16.95 3.96
CA ILE A 104 9.62 -15.71 4.75
C ILE A 104 8.23 -15.62 5.43
N LEU A 105 7.16 -16.04 4.75
CA LEU A 105 5.83 -16.08 5.36
C LEU A 105 5.79 -17.01 6.58
N ASN A 106 6.44 -18.18 6.48
CA ASN A 106 6.53 -19.12 7.60
C ASN A 106 7.38 -18.57 8.74
N ASP A 107 8.46 -17.87 8.40
CA ASP A 107 9.34 -17.22 9.35
C ASP A 107 8.67 -16.09 10.14
N PHE A 108 7.71 -15.35 9.55
CA PHE A 108 7.00 -14.28 10.26
C PHE A 108 6.33 -14.76 11.54
N LYS A 109 5.78 -15.98 11.54
CA LYS A 109 5.23 -16.57 12.76
C LYS A 109 6.30 -16.64 13.86
N LEU A 110 7.50 -17.08 13.53
CA LEU A 110 8.61 -17.24 14.49
C LEU A 110 9.16 -15.87 14.92
N LEU A 111 9.35 -14.96 13.97
CA LEU A 111 9.97 -13.66 14.19
C LEU A 111 9.11 -12.77 15.08
N PHE A 112 7.79 -12.83 14.94
CA PHE A 112 6.84 -12.02 15.70
C PHE A 112 6.13 -12.80 16.83
N ASN A 113 6.59 -14.00 17.17
CA ASN A 113 6.14 -14.72 18.36
C ASN A 113 6.81 -14.16 19.62
N PHE A 114 6.04 -13.44 20.44
CA PHE A 114 6.51 -12.90 21.71
C PHE A 114 5.65 -13.40 22.87
N GLU A 115 6.29 -13.64 24.04
CA GLU A 115 5.62 -14.14 25.26
C GLU A 115 4.75 -15.39 24.99
N MET A 116 5.30 -16.39 24.28
CA MET A 116 4.55 -17.61 23.89
C MET A 116 3.24 -17.28 23.12
N ASP A 117 3.32 -16.37 22.15
CA ASP A 117 2.23 -15.87 21.32
C ASP A 117 1.09 -15.15 22.08
N SER A 118 1.32 -14.75 23.34
CA SER A 118 0.30 -14.04 24.13
C SER A 118 0.24 -12.53 23.86
N ARG A 119 1.25 -11.94 23.19
CA ARG A 119 1.28 -10.51 22.86
C ARG A 119 1.94 -10.21 21.53
N ASP A 120 1.22 -9.52 20.65
CA ASP A 120 1.85 -8.88 19.49
C ASP A 120 2.55 -7.59 19.92
N ARG A 121 3.85 -7.49 19.61
CA ARG A 121 4.67 -6.31 19.95
C ARG A 121 4.81 -5.32 18.80
N ALA A 122 4.45 -5.71 17.59
CA ALA A 122 4.57 -4.92 16.39
C ALA A 122 3.30 -4.99 15.55
N VAL A 123 3.13 -3.99 14.69
CA VAL A 123 2.17 -4.00 13.59
C VAL A 123 2.93 -4.40 12.32
N VAL A 124 2.44 -5.39 11.59
CA VAL A 124 2.99 -5.77 10.28
C VAL A 124 1.89 -5.63 9.24
N LEU A 125 2.05 -4.72 8.29
CA LEU A 125 1.12 -4.51 7.18
C LEU A 125 1.74 -5.03 5.90
N LEU A 126 1.15 -6.08 5.33
CA LEU A 126 1.46 -6.60 4.00
C LEU A 126 0.56 -5.90 2.98
N SER A 127 1.15 -5.20 2.01
CA SER A 127 0.45 -4.58 0.89
C SER A 127 0.81 -5.31 -0.40
N GLY A 128 -0.19 -5.73 -1.18
CA GLY A 128 0.05 -6.55 -2.37
C GLY A 128 -1.12 -6.61 -3.36
N LEU A 129 -1.02 -7.50 -4.33
CA LEU A 129 -2.05 -7.80 -5.33
C LEU A 129 -3.04 -8.84 -4.75
N PRO A 130 -4.24 -8.97 -5.34
CA PRO A 130 -5.21 -9.98 -4.91
C PRO A 130 -4.67 -11.42 -4.98
N LEU A 131 -3.66 -11.69 -5.81
CA LEU A 131 -2.98 -12.99 -5.87
C LEU A 131 -2.37 -13.39 -4.51
N LEU A 132 -1.88 -12.44 -3.72
CA LEU A 132 -1.36 -12.72 -2.38
C LEU A 132 -2.41 -13.36 -1.47
N ASN A 133 -3.67 -12.95 -1.58
CA ASN A 133 -4.78 -13.59 -0.87
C ASN A 133 -4.96 -15.05 -1.31
N ALA A 134 -4.79 -15.35 -2.60
CA ALA A 134 -4.83 -16.73 -3.09
C ALA A 134 -3.65 -17.56 -2.57
N THR A 135 -2.43 -17.01 -2.58
CA THR A 135 -1.24 -17.66 -2.01
C THR A 135 -1.44 -18.00 -0.53
N LEU A 136 -1.96 -17.05 0.26
CA LEU A 136 -2.17 -17.25 1.70
C LEU A 136 -3.27 -18.28 2.04
N ARG A 137 -4.15 -18.62 1.08
CA ARG A 137 -5.16 -19.67 1.24
C ARG A 137 -4.60 -21.09 1.06
N LEU A 138 -3.36 -21.25 0.61
CA LEU A 138 -2.72 -22.55 0.52
C LEU A 138 -2.48 -23.12 1.93
N SER A 139 -2.68 -24.43 2.11
CA SER A 139 -2.61 -25.09 3.43
C SER A 139 -1.28 -24.88 4.16
N ILE A 140 -0.17 -24.73 3.42
CA ILE A 140 1.15 -24.44 3.99
C ILE A 140 1.20 -23.07 4.72
N HIS A 141 0.32 -22.14 4.35
CA HIS A 141 0.25 -20.79 4.92
C HIS A 141 -0.87 -20.62 5.95
N GLU A 142 -1.68 -21.65 6.18
CA GLU A 142 -2.79 -21.61 7.14
C GLU A 142 -2.36 -21.14 8.55
N PRO A 143 -1.21 -21.57 9.13
CA PRO A 143 -0.77 -21.07 10.43
C PRO A 143 -0.49 -19.57 10.46
N PHE A 144 0.04 -19.01 9.36
CA PHE A 144 0.28 -17.56 9.27
C PHE A 144 -1.02 -16.81 8.99
N ARG A 145 -1.88 -17.34 8.11
CA ARG A 145 -3.18 -16.77 7.76
C ARG A 145 -4.07 -16.58 8.99
N GLN A 146 -4.06 -17.51 9.94
CA GLN A 146 -4.83 -17.39 11.19
C GLN A 146 -4.36 -16.24 12.10
N ARG A 147 -3.15 -15.71 11.90
CA ARG A 147 -2.63 -14.54 12.63
C ARG A 147 -2.94 -13.20 11.95
N ILE A 148 -3.55 -13.23 10.77
CA ILE A 148 -3.97 -12.00 10.05
C ILE A 148 -5.27 -11.51 10.67
N ILE A 149 -5.17 -10.44 11.47
CA ILE A 149 -6.32 -9.86 12.19
C ILE A 149 -7.10 -8.86 11.34
N MET A 150 -6.54 -8.43 10.21
CA MET A 150 -7.16 -7.51 9.28
C MET A 150 -6.83 -7.95 7.85
N ASN A 151 -7.84 -8.21 7.03
CA ASN A 151 -7.68 -8.46 5.61
C ASN A 151 -8.66 -7.57 4.85
N TYR A 152 -8.14 -6.63 4.05
CA TYR A 152 -8.93 -5.69 3.29
C TYR A 152 -8.46 -5.62 1.85
N GLU A 153 -9.40 -5.73 0.92
CA GLU A 153 -9.14 -5.55 -0.50
C GLU A 153 -9.68 -4.18 -0.94
N ILE A 154 -8.81 -3.34 -1.50
CA ILE A 154 -9.18 -2.01 -2.00
C ILE A 154 -10.00 -2.19 -3.30
N PRO A 155 -11.28 -1.78 -3.30
CA PRO A 155 -12.11 -1.81 -4.50
C PRO A 155 -11.67 -0.75 -5.52
N ALA A 156 -12.18 -0.83 -6.74
CA ALA A 156 -12.14 0.31 -7.65
C ALA A 156 -13.07 1.41 -7.09
N PHE A 157 -12.86 2.64 -7.52
CA PHE A 157 -13.80 3.71 -7.18
C PHE A 157 -15.15 3.49 -7.82
N THR A 158 -16.23 3.84 -7.10
CA THR A 158 -17.52 4.08 -7.76
C THR A 158 -17.42 5.31 -8.67
N LYS A 159 -18.43 5.53 -9.50
CA LYS A 159 -18.49 6.73 -10.34
C LYS A 159 -18.46 8.01 -9.51
N GLU A 160 -19.18 8.03 -8.39
CA GLU A 160 -19.29 9.16 -7.48
C GLU A 160 -17.95 9.43 -6.78
N GLU A 161 -17.28 8.37 -6.31
CA GLU A 161 -15.94 8.46 -5.72
C GLU A 161 -14.91 8.95 -6.74
N GLY A 162 -14.94 8.40 -7.96
CA GLY A 162 -14.03 8.80 -9.03
C GLY A 162 -14.27 10.24 -9.48
N ARG A 163 -15.52 10.69 -9.55
CA ARG A 163 -15.86 12.09 -9.84
C ARG A 163 -15.30 13.02 -8.76
N SER A 164 -15.54 12.68 -7.50
CA SER A 164 -15.02 13.45 -6.35
C SER A 164 -13.49 13.50 -6.38
N TYR A 165 -12.85 12.37 -6.68
CA TYR A 165 -11.40 12.26 -6.83
C TYR A 165 -10.84 13.20 -7.90
N ILE A 166 -11.45 13.27 -9.09
CA ILE A 166 -11.01 14.17 -10.17
C ILE A 166 -11.15 15.63 -9.72
N LEU A 167 -12.29 15.99 -9.12
CA LEU A 167 -12.56 17.37 -8.69
C LEU A 167 -11.60 17.82 -7.59
N GLU A 168 -11.37 16.99 -6.57
CA GLU A 168 -10.40 17.27 -5.51
C GLU A 168 -8.97 17.43 -6.06
N LYS A 169 -8.59 16.62 -7.05
CA LYS A 169 -7.29 16.72 -7.71
C LYS A 169 -7.12 18.05 -8.45
N LEU A 170 -8.14 18.47 -9.19
CA LEU A 170 -8.15 19.75 -9.90
C LEU A 170 -8.09 20.93 -8.93
N GLN A 171 -8.90 20.88 -7.86
CA GLN A 171 -8.90 21.90 -6.82
C GLN A 171 -7.52 21.99 -6.13
N GLY A 172 -6.92 20.85 -5.79
CA GLY A 172 -5.57 20.79 -5.23
C GLY A 172 -4.47 21.30 -6.17
N ALA A 173 -4.71 21.29 -7.49
CA ALA A 173 -3.86 21.91 -8.50
C ALA A 173 -4.14 23.42 -8.72
N GLY A 174 -5.09 24.00 -7.98
CA GLY A 174 -5.44 25.42 -8.06
C GLY A 174 -6.47 25.77 -9.14
N ALA A 175 -7.19 24.77 -9.68
CA ALA A 175 -8.26 25.04 -10.63
C ALA A 175 -9.41 25.81 -9.95
N ALA A 176 -9.61 27.06 -10.38
CA ALA A 176 -10.72 27.91 -9.94
C ALA A 176 -11.95 27.82 -10.85
N ARG A 177 -11.80 27.22 -12.04
CA ARG A 177 -12.84 27.06 -13.06
C ARG A 177 -13.12 25.59 -13.33
N THR A 178 -14.31 25.31 -13.85
CA THR A 178 -14.67 23.98 -14.35
C THR A 178 -13.83 23.65 -15.59
N ILE A 179 -13.00 22.62 -15.51
CA ILE A 179 -12.10 22.21 -16.61
C ILE A 179 -12.72 21.10 -17.46
N PHE A 180 -13.55 20.23 -16.88
CA PHE A 180 -14.19 19.11 -17.58
C PHE A 180 -15.71 19.29 -17.58
N GLU A 181 -16.35 19.03 -18.72
CA GLU A 181 -17.80 18.88 -18.79
C GLU A 181 -18.25 17.58 -18.08
N ASP A 182 -19.51 17.55 -17.66
CA ASP A 182 -20.10 16.35 -17.03
C ASP A 182 -20.01 15.12 -17.92
N ALA A 183 -20.25 15.27 -19.23
CA ALA A 183 -20.13 14.20 -20.20
C ALA A 183 -18.68 13.69 -20.34
N ALA A 184 -17.69 14.58 -20.21
CA ALA A 184 -16.28 14.21 -20.23
C ALA A 184 -15.89 13.43 -18.96
N LEU A 185 -16.37 13.87 -17.79
CA LEU A 185 -16.15 13.16 -16.53
C LEU A 185 -16.75 11.76 -16.58
N GLU A 186 -17.99 11.60 -17.05
CA GLU A 186 -18.61 10.28 -17.24
C GLU A 186 -17.81 9.39 -18.20
N ALA A 187 -17.34 9.94 -19.33
CA ALA A 187 -16.53 9.20 -20.29
C ALA A 187 -15.21 8.70 -19.67
N ILE A 188 -14.51 9.54 -18.91
CA ILE A 188 -13.28 9.16 -18.19
C ILE A 188 -13.57 8.04 -17.18
N LEU A 189 -14.64 8.20 -16.38
CA LEU A 189 -14.99 7.24 -15.34
C LEU A 189 -15.35 5.88 -15.92
N ASN A 190 -16.14 5.85 -17.00
CA ASN A 190 -16.49 4.63 -17.72
C ASN A 190 -15.24 3.95 -18.33
N ALA A 191 -14.36 4.71 -18.98
CA ALA A 191 -13.14 4.16 -19.59
C ALA A 191 -12.10 3.69 -18.56
N SER A 192 -12.12 4.26 -17.35
CA SER A 192 -11.15 3.93 -16.31
C SER A 192 -11.48 2.71 -15.46
N ASP A 193 -12.73 2.21 -15.53
CA ASP A 193 -13.27 1.20 -14.62
C ASP A 193 -12.98 1.51 -13.14
N GLY A 194 -13.11 2.80 -12.78
CA GLY A 194 -12.85 3.29 -11.42
C GLY A 194 -11.39 3.18 -10.96
N THR A 195 -10.43 2.92 -11.86
CA THR A 195 -9.01 2.76 -11.50
C THR A 195 -8.30 4.12 -11.43
N PRO A 196 -7.83 4.58 -10.25
CA PRO A 196 -7.22 5.90 -10.07
C PRO A 196 -6.07 6.21 -11.02
N ARG A 197 -5.19 5.23 -11.29
CA ARG A 197 -4.08 5.40 -12.24
C ARG A 197 -4.59 5.68 -13.66
N VAL A 198 -5.61 4.96 -14.10
CA VAL A 198 -6.20 5.13 -15.44
C VAL A 198 -6.92 6.48 -15.52
N ILE A 199 -7.69 6.83 -14.48
CA ILE A 199 -8.31 8.17 -14.35
C ILE A 199 -7.25 9.27 -14.53
N ASN A 200 -6.16 9.21 -13.77
CA ASN A 200 -5.10 10.22 -13.85
C ASN A 200 -4.47 10.29 -15.25
N ASN A 201 -4.21 9.13 -15.86
CA ASN A 201 -3.63 9.07 -17.21
C ASN A 201 -4.58 9.71 -18.23
N LEU A 202 -5.87 9.35 -18.20
CA LEU A 202 -6.87 9.93 -19.09
C LEU A 202 -7.03 11.43 -18.87
N CYS A 203 -7.15 11.89 -17.62
CA CYS A 203 -7.21 13.31 -17.31
C CYS A 203 -5.99 14.06 -17.85
N ASN A 204 -4.78 13.55 -17.62
CA ASN A 204 -3.55 14.18 -18.11
C ASN A 204 -3.52 14.24 -19.66
N SER A 205 -3.84 13.14 -20.33
CA SER A 205 -3.93 13.10 -21.80
C SER A 205 -4.97 14.10 -22.33
N CYS A 206 -6.13 14.19 -21.68
CA CYS A 206 -7.16 15.17 -22.04
C CYS A 206 -6.67 16.61 -21.88
N LEU A 207 -6.00 16.92 -20.78
CA LEU A 207 -5.47 18.27 -20.52
C LEU A 207 -4.41 18.66 -21.56
N LEU A 208 -3.53 17.72 -21.95
CA LEU A 208 -2.54 17.95 -23.01
C LEU A 208 -3.20 18.20 -24.37
N ILE A 209 -4.22 17.42 -24.73
CA ILE A 209 -4.96 17.62 -25.98
C ILE A 209 -5.70 18.97 -25.95
N GLY A 210 -6.34 19.29 -24.84
CA GLY A 210 -7.06 20.56 -24.63
C GLY A 210 -6.14 21.77 -24.79
N ASP A 211 -4.95 21.72 -24.17
CA ASP A 211 -3.93 22.76 -24.30
C ASP A 211 -3.46 22.93 -25.75
N SER A 212 -3.19 21.82 -26.46
CA SER A 212 -2.79 21.86 -27.87
C SER A 212 -3.83 22.51 -28.79
N LYS A 213 -5.12 22.39 -28.42
CA LYS A 213 -6.27 22.97 -29.13
C LYS A 213 -6.67 24.35 -28.60
N LYS A 214 -5.98 24.87 -27.58
CA LYS A 214 -6.36 26.10 -26.84
C LYS A 214 -7.82 26.06 -26.36
N SER A 215 -8.30 24.89 -25.97
CA SER A 215 -9.65 24.72 -25.44
C SER A 215 -9.69 25.06 -23.95
N ASP A 216 -10.62 25.92 -23.56
CA ASP A 216 -10.83 26.27 -22.14
C ASP A 216 -11.55 25.16 -21.34
N MET A 217 -12.18 24.21 -22.03
CA MET A 217 -12.97 23.14 -21.43
C MET A 217 -12.77 21.81 -22.17
N ILE A 218 -12.68 20.71 -21.42
CA ILE A 218 -12.55 19.35 -21.93
C ILE A 218 -13.93 18.74 -22.13
N THR A 219 -14.21 18.36 -23.38
CA THR A 219 -15.45 17.71 -23.82
C THR A 219 -15.30 16.20 -23.92
N ALA A 220 -16.41 15.48 -24.04
CA ALA A 220 -16.40 14.03 -24.26
C ALA A 220 -15.61 13.61 -25.52
N GLU A 221 -15.59 14.43 -26.57
CA GLU A 221 -14.81 14.17 -27.79
C GLU A 221 -13.30 14.15 -27.51
N THR A 222 -12.83 15.06 -26.66
CA THR A 222 -11.42 15.10 -26.24
C THR A 222 -11.05 13.86 -25.45
N VAL A 223 -11.97 13.35 -24.63
CA VAL A 223 -11.78 12.08 -23.90
C VAL A 223 -11.68 10.90 -24.85
N MET A 224 -12.55 10.82 -25.87
CA MET A 224 -12.47 9.75 -26.88
C MET A 224 -11.13 9.78 -27.64
N GLN A 225 -10.62 10.97 -27.96
CA GLN A 225 -9.29 11.12 -28.56
C GLN A 225 -8.18 10.66 -27.60
N ALA A 226 -8.28 10.99 -26.31
CA ALA A 226 -7.33 10.55 -25.29
C ALA A 226 -7.33 9.03 -25.10
N ILE A 227 -8.50 8.38 -25.17
CA ILE A 227 -8.63 6.93 -25.10
C ILE A 227 -7.91 6.28 -26.29
N ASN A 228 -8.21 6.72 -27.51
CA ASN A 228 -7.58 6.17 -28.73
C ASN A 228 -6.06 6.36 -28.75
N ASN A 229 -5.54 7.46 -28.17
CA ASN A 229 -4.10 7.70 -28.10
C ASN A 229 -3.37 6.86 -27.03
N ASN A 230 -4.11 6.38 -26.01
CA ASN A 230 -3.56 5.56 -24.93
C ASN A 230 -3.65 4.05 -25.22
N GLU A 231 -4.34 3.64 -26.28
CA GLU A 231 -4.30 2.27 -26.80
C GLU A 231 -3.03 2.07 -27.67
N ILE A 232 -1.89 1.78 -27.02
CA ILE A 232 -0.66 1.25 -27.64
C ILE A 232 -0.13 0.09 -26.78
#